data_AF-A0A650D7U0-F1
#
_entry.id   AF-A0A650D7U0-F1
#
_cell.length_a   1.000
_cell.length_b   1.000
_cell.length_c   1.000
_cell.angle_alpha   90.00
_cell.angle_beta   90.00
_cell.angle_gamma   90.00
#
_symmetry.space_group_name_H-M   'P 1'
#
loop_
_entity.id
_entity.type
_entity.pdbx_description
1 polymer ?
#
loop_
_entity_poly.entity_id
_entity_poly.type
_entity_poly.pdbx_seq_one_letter_code
_entity_poly.pdbx_strand_id
1 'polypeptide(L)'
;MNVFIALATTNDFLRKEFIKLRNGVALPANLSETAIKLELGTPEVGHWDTLEDYFHAKSACNDALLVIADHACATKIDFTPTALFSYRLEIPQRVENPAPFLKHHLSRLLNHFSAFKQLNARGENYLVSILPALNFDADEWRQLLDKVRCETHSDTFIKEVEILLTDIRRKRRKPRRKNKDRTHFFIDDDDKHFLYGKEHHSQFQTGEPHTKSCDLNGRFRFGRKVDDPLRHFNVNRGSGRNPSVKGAFVNCHNETREVTKTSHLNMFMNDFF
;
A
#
# COMPACT_ATOMS: atom_id res chain seq x y z
N MET A 1 -0.79 -8.52 16.35
CA MET A 1 -0.33 -7.95 15.08
C MET A 1 1.18 -7.92 15.07
N ASN A 2 1.80 -8.59 14.10
CA ASN A 2 3.25 -8.59 13.92
C ASN A 2 3.64 -7.46 12.96
N VAL A 3 4.50 -6.55 13.40
CA VAL A 3 4.95 -5.40 12.62
C VAL A 3 6.43 -5.51 12.38
N PHE A 4 6.80 -5.62 11.11
CA PHE A 4 8.19 -5.56 10.69
C PHE A 4 8.56 -4.14 10.29
N ILE A 5 9.69 -3.66 10.80
CA ILE A 5 10.24 -2.35 10.48
C ILE A 5 11.70 -2.52 10.04
N ALA A 6 11.97 -2.17 8.78
CA ALA A 6 13.32 -2.15 8.25
C ALA A 6 13.96 -0.76 8.38
N LEU A 7 15.27 -0.72 8.58
CA LEU A 7 16.10 0.45 8.33
C LEU A 7 16.99 0.19 7.11
N ALA A 8 16.69 0.85 5.99
CA ALA A 8 17.45 0.77 4.75
C ALA A 8 18.34 2.02 4.60
N THR A 9 19.63 1.86 4.87
CA THR A 9 20.65 2.92 4.77
C THR A 9 22.01 2.32 4.50
N THR A 10 22.91 3.09 3.89
CA THR A 10 24.33 2.72 3.75
C THR A 10 25.13 2.97 5.04
N ASN A 11 24.53 3.61 6.04
CA ASN A 11 25.16 3.86 7.33
C ASN A 11 25.16 2.60 8.23
N ASP A 12 26.24 1.82 8.15
CA ASP A 12 26.39 0.57 8.90
C ASP A 12 26.36 0.75 10.42
N PHE A 13 26.80 1.91 10.92
CA PHE A 13 26.74 2.20 12.35
C PHE A 13 25.28 2.31 12.81
N LEU A 14 24.45 3.08 12.10
CA LEU A 14 23.02 3.18 12.41
C LEU A 14 22.30 1.84 12.26
N ARG A 15 22.69 1.00 11.29
CA ARG A 15 22.13 -0.36 11.16
C ARG A 15 22.36 -1.21 12.40
N LYS A 16 23.57 -1.15 12.99
CA LYS A 16 23.89 -1.86 14.24
C LYS A 16 23.13 -1.30 15.44
N GLU A 17 23.01 0.02 15.54
CA GLU A 17 22.28 0.67 16.62
C GLU A 17 20.77 0.42 16.55
N PHE A 18 20.20 0.34 15.35
CA PHE A 18 18.76 0.15 15.16
C PHE A 18 18.24 -1.16 15.75
N ILE A 19 18.95 -2.28 15.56
CA ILE A 19 18.53 -3.58 16.09
C ILE A 19 18.48 -3.57 17.63
N LYS A 20 19.36 -2.79 18.28
CA LYS A 20 19.41 -2.66 19.74
C LYS A 20 18.15 -2.00 20.31
N LEU A 21 17.39 -1.27 19.50
CA LEU A 21 16.20 -0.54 19.95
C LEU A 21 14.99 -1.44 20.19
N ARG A 22 15.01 -2.72 19.81
CA ARG A 22 13.84 -3.62 19.85
C ARG A 22 13.06 -3.58 21.17
N ASN A 23 13.74 -3.44 22.31
CA ASN A 23 13.12 -3.45 23.64
C ASN A 23 12.80 -2.04 24.18
N GLY A 24 13.21 -0.98 23.47
CA GLY A 24 13.10 0.42 23.91
C GLY A 24 12.21 1.29 23.02
N VAL A 25 11.42 0.67 22.14
CA VAL A 25 10.47 1.38 21.26
C VAL A 25 9.16 1.60 22.02
N ALA A 26 8.82 2.86 22.28
CA ALA A 26 7.50 3.20 22.76
C ALA A 26 6.47 3.06 21.63
N LEU A 27 5.41 2.29 21.87
CA LEU A 27 4.30 2.17 20.92
C LEU A 27 3.31 3.33 21.11
N PRO A 28 2.75 3.88 20.01
CA PRO A 28 1.62 4.81 20.09
C PRO A 28 0.45 4.19 20.86
N ALA A 29 -0.31 4.99 21.61
CA ALA A 29 -1.45 4.51 22.42
C ALA A 29 -2.43 3.65 21.60
N ASN A 30 -2.76 4.14 20.40
CA ASN A 30 -3.65 3.50 19.44
C ASN A 30 -3.14 2.16 18.85
N LEU A 31 -1.84 1.90 18.99
CA LEU A 31 -1.22 0.62 18.67
C LEU A 31 -1.08 -0.26 19.92
N SER A 32 -0.90 0.35 21.10
CA SER A 32 -0.68 -0.36 22.36
C SER A 32 -1.88 -1.16 22.87
N GLU A 33 -3.12 -0.83 22.45
CA GLU A 33 -4.33 -1.56 22.83
C GLU A 33 -4.44 -2.96 22.18
N THR A 34 -3.64 -3.23 21.15
CA THR A 34 -3.54 -4.55 20.52
C THR A 34 -2.22 -5.20 20.93
N ALA A 35 -2.20 -6.51 21.16
CA ALA A 35 -0.94 -7.24 21.31
C ALA A 35 -0.10 -7.09 20.02
N ILE A 36 0.88 -6.19 20.05
CA ILE A 36 1.79 -5.91 18.95
C ILE A 36 3.15 -6.51 19.24
N LYS A 37 3.67 -7.25 18.27
CA LYS A 37 5.05 -7.73 18.28
C LYS A 37 5.84 -6.94 17.24
N LEU A 38 6.88 -6.24 17.70
CA LEU A 38 7.81 -5.55 16.82
C LEU A 38 8.97 -6.47 16.43
N GLU A 39 9.24 -6.51 15.13
CA GLU A 39 10.46 -7.07 14.54
C GLU A 39 11.21 -5.93 13.84
N LEU A 40 12.49 -5.74 14.21
CA LEU A 40 13.36 -4.77 13.58
C LEU A 40 14.38 -5.49 12.69
N GLY A 41 14.62 -4.98 11.50
CA GLY A 41 15.59 -5.53 10.55
C GLY A 41 16.41 -4.46 9.84
N THR A 42 17.63 -4.79 9.44
CA THR A 42 18.52 -3.88 8.71
C THR A 42 19.11 -4.59 7.49
N PRO A 43 18.44 -4.56 6.32
CA PRO A 43 18.95 -5.23 5.13
C PRO A 43 20.33 -4.69 4.73
N GLU A 44 21.18 -5.55 4.18
CA GLU A 44 22.47 -5.18 3.60
C GLU A 44 22.26 -4.55 2.22
N VAL A 45 21.96 -3.25 2.18
CA VAL A 45 21.55 -2.54 0.94
C VAL A 45 22.56 -2.62 -0.22
N GLY A 46 23.84 -2.88 0.07
CA GLY A 46 24.88 -3.08 -0.96
C GLY A 46 24.88 -4.46 -1.61
N HIS A 47 24.23 -5.46 -1.00
CA HIS A 47 24.15 -6.82 -1.53
C HIS A 47 23.03 -7.01 -2.56
N TRP A 48 21.98 -6.20 -2.48
CA TRP A 48 20.74 -6.41 -3.24
C TRP A 48 20.53 -5.33 -4.29
N ASP A 49 20.09 -5.69 -5.49
CA ASP A 49 19.64 -4.73 -6.50
C ASP A 49 18.37 -4.00 -6.05
N THR A 50 17.40 -4.76 -5.52
CA THR A 50 16.20 -4.28 -4.83
C THR A 50 16.00 -5.08 -3.55
N LEU A 51 15.25 -4.53 -2.59
CA LEU A 51 14.89 -5.23 -1.34
C LEU A 51 13.64 -6.11 -1.47
N GLU A 52 13.23 -6.44 -2.69
CA GLU A 52 12.02 -7.23 -2.97
C GLU A 52 12.04 -8.57 -2.24
N ASP A 53 13.13 -9.33 -2.41
CA ASP A 53 13.34 -10.63 -1.76
C ASP A 53 13.33 -10.54 -0.24
N TYR A 54 13.95 -9.49 0.28
CA TYR A 54 14.04 -9.25 1.71
C TYR A 54 12.65 -9.01 2.33
N PHE A 55 11.84 -8.13 1.73
CA PHE A 55 10.49 -7.85 2.22
C PHE A 55 9.51 -9.00 1.95
N HIS A 56 9.65 -9.71 0.83
CA HIS A 56 8.84 -10.89 0.53
C HIS A 56 9.01 -11.97 1.60
N ALA A 57 10.26 -12.27 1.98
CA ALA A 57 10.55 -13.20 3.07
C ALA A 57 9.92 -12.78 4.41
N LYS A 58 9.87 -11.47 4.70
CA LYS A 58 9.27 -10.93 5.93
C LYS A 58 7.74 -10.92 5.91
N SER A 59 7.13 -10.89 4.73
CA SER A 59 5.67 -10.82 4.55
C SER A 59 4.92 -12.05 5.05
N ALA A 60 5.58 -13.22 5.11
CA ALA A 60 4.99 -14.47 5.56
C ALA A 60 4.56 -14.44 7.04
N CYS A 61 5.37 -13.80 7.89
CA CYS A 61 5.20 -13.81 9.34
C CYS A 61 4.69 -12.50 9.93
N ASN A 62 4.55 -11.46 9.10
CA ASN A 62 4.21 -10.11 9.53
C ASN A 62 2.90 -9.62 8.89
N ASP A 63 2.14 -8.85 9.68
CA ASP A 63 0.88 -8.24 9.27
C ASP A 63 1.10 -6.81 8.74
N ALA A 64 2.28 -6.24 8.98
CA ALA A 64 2.68 -4.93 8.48
C ALA A 64 4.16 -4.89 8.12
N LEU A 65 4.46 -4.20 7.01
CA LEU A 65 5.79 -3.99 6.43
C LEU A 65 6.05 -2.49 6.33
N LEU A 66 6.89 -1.98 7.23
CA LEU A 66 7.27 -0.58 7.30
C LEU A 66 8.77 -0.45 7.01
N VAL A 67 9.17 0.69 6.47
CA VAL A 67 10.58 0.97 6.22
C VAL A 67 10.91 2.42 6.54
N ILE A 68 12.00 2.61 7.27
CA ILE A 68 12.75 3.87 7.31
C ILE A 68 13.83 3.75 6.24
N ALA A 69 13.77 4.56 5.21
CA ALA A 69 14.71 4.52 4.10
C ALA A 69 15.48 5.83 3.98
N ASP A 70 16.79 5.70 3.87
CA ASP A 70 17.65 6.76 3.36
C ASP A 70 17.24 7.09 1.92
N HIS A 71 17.23 8.38 1.55
CA HIS A 71 17.02 8.79 0.16
C HIS A 71 18.04 8.13 -0.79
N ALA A 72 19.28 7.92 -0.34
CA ALA A 72 20.29 7.21 -1.11
C ALA A 72 19.91 5.75 -1.44
N CYS A 73 18.96 5.17 -0.68
CA CYS A 73 18.46 3.81 -0.85
C CYS A 73 17.04 3.76 -1.46
N ALA A 74 16.49 4.88 -1.95
CA ALA A 74 15.11 4.94 -2.45
C ALA A 74 14.82 3.92 -3.56
N THR A 75 15.71 3.79 -4.53
CA THR A 75 15.57 2.84 -5.65
C THR A 75 15.52 1.39 -5.18
N LYS A 76 16.13 1.08 -4.03
CA LYS A 76 16.13 -0.27 -3.45
C LYS A 76 14.75 -0.68 -2.94
N ILE A 77 13.87 0.26 -2.61
CA ILE A 77 12.50 -0.01 -2.12
C ILE A 77 11.42 0.30 -3.15
N ASP A 78 11.78 0.83 -4.32
CA ASP A 78 10.85 1.23 -5.39
C ASP A 78 10.36 0.05 -6.25
N PHE A 79 10.73 -1.19 -5.92
CA PHE A 79 10.23 -2.41 -6.57
C PHE A 79 8.72 -2.62 -6.38
N THR A 80 8.09 -1.90 -5.46
CA THR A 80 6.66 -1.94 -5.21
C THR A 80 6.10 -0.53 -5.04
N PRO A 81 4.97 -0.19 -5.70
CA PRO A 81 4.34 1.11 -5.54
C PRO A 81 3.56 1.23 -4.23
N THR A 82 3.06 0.11 -3.66
CA THR A 82 2.03 0.18 -2.62
C THR A 82 2.17 -0.84 -1.49
N ALA A 83 3.04 -1.83 -1.58
CA ALA A 83 3.09 -2.88 -0.55
C ALA A 83 3.73 -2.40 0.77
N LEU A 84 4.57 -1.37 0.74
CA LEU A 84 5.32 -0.86 1.91
C LEU A 84 4.74 0.47 2.40
N PHE A 85 4.86 0.73 3.70
CA PHE A 85 4.69 2.06 4.27
C PHE A 85 6.07 2.70 4.47
N SER A 86 6.39 3.71 3.66
CA SER A 86 7.77 4.15 3.45
C SER A 86 8.06 5.53 4.03
N TYR A 87 8.82 5.55 5.12
CA TYR A 87 9.35 6.76 5.74
C TYR A 87 10.72 7.09 5.15
N ARG A 88 10.74 7.91 4.09
CA ARG A 88 11.96 8.33 3.40
C ARG A 88 12.52 9.60 4.03
N LEU A 89 13.81 9.64 4.33
CA LEU A 89 14.50 10.83 4.83
C LEU A 89 15.95 10.88 4.36
N GLU A 90 16.58 12.04 4.46
CA GLU A 90 18.02 12.17 4.29
C GLU A 90 18.72 11.76 5.58
N ILE A 91 19.50 10.68 5.55
CA ILE A 91 20.24 10.21 6.72
C ILE A 91 21.65 10.80 6.69
N PRO A 92 22.06 11.58 7.72
CA PRO A 92 23.41 12.13 7.77
C PRO A 92 24.48 11.03 7.82
N GLN A 93 25.62 11.29 7.17
CA GLN A 93 26.77 10.38 7.23
C GLN A 93 27.26 10.15 8.67
N ARG A 94 27.20 11.20 9.50
CA ARG A 94 27.56 11.14 10.92
C ARG A 94 26.37 11.54 11.77
N VAL A 95 25.98 10.65 12.68
CA VAL A 95 24.96 10.90 13.70
C VAL A 95 25.63 10.72 15.06
N GLU A 96 25.85 11.81 15.78
CA GLU A 96 26.55 11.79 17.08
C GLU A 96 25.78 10.97 18.12
N ASN A 97 24.45 11.11 18.12
CA ASN A 97 23.55 10.45 19.07
C ASN A 97 22.58 9.53 18.30
N PRO A 98 23.00 8.31 17.93
CA PRO A 98 22.24 7.42 17.05
C PRO A 98 20.91 6.96 17.68
N ALA A 99 20.90 6.62 18.97
CA ALA A 99 19.71 6.11 19.62
C ALA A 99 18.56 7.15 19.70
N PRO A 100 18.79 8.41 20.15
CA PRO A 100 17.77 9.45 20.07
C PRO A 100 17.27 9.72 18.65
N PHE A 101 18.19 9.81 17.68
CA PHE A 101 17.84 10.02 16.27
C PHE A 101 16.91 8.92 15.74
N LEU A 102 17.29 7.65 15.92
CA LEU A 102 16.51 6.51 15.48
C LEU A 102 15.17 6.41 16.21
N LYS A 103 15.13 6.64 17.53
CA LYS A 103 13.89 6.64 18.31
C LYS A 103 12.92 7.73 17.84
N HIS A 104 13.42 8.90 17.48
CA HIS A 104 12.61 9.99 16.96
C HIS A 104 11.90 9.57 15.66
N HIS A 105 12.64 9.12 14.65
CA HIS A 105 12.05 8.72 13.37
C HIS A 105 11.18 7.47 13.47
N LEU A 106 11.56 6.50 14.30
CA LEU A 106 10.76 5.31 14.55
C LEU A 106 9.42 5.65 15.20
N SER A 107 9.42 6.54 16.20
CA SER A 107 8.20 7.03 16.84
C SER A 107 7.29 7.73 15.83
N ARG A 108 7.85 8.63 15.01
CA ARG A 108 7.08 9.32 13.96
C ARG A 108 6.47 8.36 12.95
N LEU A 109 7.26 7.42 12.42
CA LEU A 109 6.79 6.38 11.52
C LEU A 109 5.62 5.59 12.13
N LEU A 110 5.77 5.13 13.37
CA LEU A 110 4.73 4.36 14.06
C LEU A 110 3.46 5.19 14.31
N ASN A 111 3.61 6.45 14.70
CA ASN A 111 2.47 7.36 14.90
C ASN A 111 1.70 7.59 13.59
N HIS A 112 2.41 7.88 12.50
CA HIS A 112 1.78 8.09 11.19
C HIS A 112 1.15 6.81 10.66
N PHE A 113 1.84 5.67 10.75
CA PHE A 113 1.27 4.37 10.37
C PHE A 113 0.02 4.04 11.20
N SER A 114 0.05 4.27 12.51
CA SER A 114 -1.09 4.05 13.40
C SER A 114 -2.29 4.89 13.00
N ALA A 115 -2.09 6.21 12.82
CA ALA A 115 -3.16 7.12 12.43
C ALA A 115 -3.70 6.73 11.05
N PHE A 116 -2.84 6.53 10.06
CA PHE A 116 -3.22 6.10 8.71
C PHE A 116 -4.02 4.79 8.73
N LYS A 117 -3.57 3.80 9.52
CA LYS A 117 -4.27 2.53 9.69
C LYS A 117 -5.67 2.75 10.25
N GLN A 118 -5.85 3.61 11.24
CA GLN A 118 -7.16 3.90 11.82
C GLN A 118 -8.08 4.59 10.81
N LEU A 119 -7.57 5.58 10.05
CA LEU A 119 -8.33 6.24 8.99
C LEU A 119 -8.84 5.25 7.94
N ASN A 120 -8.07 4.20 7.66
CA ASN A 120 -8.35 3.22 6.60
C ASN A 120 -8.86 1.86 7.10
N ALA A 121 -9.13 1.72 8.41
CA ALA A 121 -9.37 0.41 9.01
C ALA A 121 -10.67 -0.25 8.55
N ARG A 122 -11.71 0.52 8.19
CA ARG A 122 -13.06 0.02 7.91
C ARG A 122 -13.82 0.88 6.91
N GLY A 123 -14.89 0.31 6.37
CA GLY A 123 -15.88 1.03 5.57
C GLY A 123 -15.34 1.50 4.22
N GLU A 124 -15.74 2.69 3.80
CA GLU A 124 -15.46 3.21 2.47
C GLU A 124 -13.97 3.55 2.26
N ASN A 125 -13.27 4.01 3.30
CA ASN A 125 -11.84 4.33 3.21
C ASN A 125 -10.99 3.07 2.98
N TYR A 126 -11.39 1.95 3.58
CA TYR A 126 -10.77 0.66 3.28
C TYR A 126 -10.91 0.31 1.79
N LEU A 127 -12.13 0.43 1.24
CA LEU A 127 -12.39 0.13 -0.17
C LEU A 127 -11.61 1.03 -1.13
N VAL A 128 -11.49 2.33 -0.81
CA VAL A 128 -10.63 3.25 -1.55
C VAL A 128 -9.18 2.79 -1.51
N SER A 129 -8.69 2.40 -0.33
CA SER A 129 -7.29 2.03 -0.15
C SER A 129 -6.86 0.84 -0.99
N ILE A 130 -7.79 -0.08 -1.28
CA ILE A 130 -7.51 -1.31 -2.04
C ILE A 130 -7.84 -1.23 -3.54
N LEU A 131 -8.16 -0.03 -4.06
CA LEU A 131 -8.37 0.15 -5.49
C LEU A 131 -7.12 -0.29 -6.28
N PRO A 132 -7.28 -0.87 -7.49
CA PRO A 132 -6.16 -1.26 -8.34
C PRO A 132 -5.27 -0.05 -8.65
N ALA A 133 -3.96 -0.17 -8.40
CA ALA A 133 -3.06 0.99 -8.39
C ALA A 133 -2.82 1.54 -9.81
N LEU A 134 -2.78 0.66 -10.80
CA LEU A 134 -2.46 1.00 -12.19
C LEU A 134 -3.72 1.27 -13.04
N ASN A 135 -4.86 0.65 -12.70
CA ASN A 135 -6.06 0.73 -13.54
C ASN A 135 -7.14 1.70 -13.04
N PHE A 136 -7.12 2.12 -11.76
CA PHE A 136 -8.05 3.14 -11.28
C PHE A 136 -7.52 4.53 -11.63
N ASP A 137 -7.98 5.13 -12.72
CA ASP A 137 -7.49 6.43 -13.16
C ASP A 137 -8.21 7.59 -12.47
N ALA A 138 -7.58 8.20 -11.48
CA ALA A 138 -8.03 9.44 -10.88
C ALA A 138 -6.85 10.23 -10.32
N ASP A 139 -6.84 11.55 -10.53
CA ASP A 139 -5.76 12.42 -10.03
C ASP A 139 -5.56 12.30 -8.51
N GLU A 140 -6.65 12.30 -7.74
CA GLU A 140 -6.56 12.23 -6.28
C GLU A 140 -6.16 10.83 -5.77
N TRP A 141 -6.38 9.78 -6.57
CA TRP A 141 -5.87 8.44 -6.28
C TRP A 141 -4.36 8.39 -6.50
N ARG A 142 -3.88 8.88 -7.65
CA ARG A 142 -2.44 9.01 -7.93
C ARG A 142 -1.74 9.83 -6.84
N GLN A 143 -2.32 10.95 -6.42
CA GLN A 143 -1.80 11.76 -5.32
C GLN A 143 -1.76 10.99 -3.99
N LEU A 144 -2.77 10.17 -3.68
CA LEU A 144 -2.76 9.34 -2.46
C LEU A 144 -1.64 8.30 -2.51
N LEU A 145 -1.44 7.63 -3.65
CA LEU A 145 -0.34 6.69 -3.86
C LEU A 145 1.01 7.36 -3.61
N ASP A 146 1.26 8.50 -4.25
CA ASP A 146 2.51 9.25 -4.12
C ASP A 146 2.73 9.74 -2.68
N LYS A 147 1.67 10.24 -2.03
CA LYS A 147 1.74 10.73 -0.64
C LYS A 147 2.20 9.64 0.32
N VAL A 148 1.63 8.44 0.22
CA VAL A 148 1.97 7.31 1.10
C VAL A 148 3.33 6.70 0.73
N ARG A 149 3.74 6.80 -0.54
CA ARG A 149 5.04 6.28 -0.99
C ARG A 149 6.21 7.17 -0.60
N CYS A 150 6.02 8.49 -0.64
CA CYS A 150 7.12 9.46 -0.61
C CYS A 150 7.10 10.39 0.61
N GLU A 151 5.92 10.67 1.18
CA GLU A 151 5.74 11.81 2.09
C GLU A 151 5.24 11.42 3.48
N THR A 152 5.33 10.14 3.88
CA THR A 152 4.89 9.71 5.22
C THR A 152 5.71 10.32 6.34
N HIS A 153 6.81 11.02 6.06
CA HIS A 153 7.59 11.73 7.06
C HIS A 153 7.02 13.10 7.41
N SER A 154 6.22 13.71 6.52
CA SER A 154 5.67 15.07 6.69
C SER A 154 4.74 15.19 7.89
N ASP A 155 4.78 16.32 8.60
CA ASP A 155 3.87 16.64 9.71
C ASP A 155 2.40 16.77 9.25
N THR A 156 2.17 17.12 7.99
CA THR A 156 0.82 17.30 7.42
C THR A 156 0.25 16.03 6.81
N PHE A 157 1.04 14.94 6.77
CA PHE A 157 0.74 13.70 6.05
C PHE A 157 -0.68 13.18 6.32
N ILE A 158 -1.06 13.02 7.59
CA ILE A 158 -2.37 12.45 7.96
C ILE A 158 -3.53 13.33 7.51
N LYS A 159 -3.40 14.65 7.70
CA LYS A 159 -4.43 15.62 7.30
C LYS A 159 -4.65 15.59 5.78
N GLU A 160 -3.56 15.52 5.02
CA GLU A 160 -3.63 15.50 3.55
C GLU A 160 -4.20 14.18 3.01
N VAL A 161 -3.82 13.04 3.62
CA VAL A 161 -4.45 11.74 3.32
C VAL A 161 -5.95 11.78 3.58
N GLU A 162 -6.39 12.36 4.70
CA GLU A 162 -7.81 12.46 5.04
C GLU A 162 -8.60 13.27 4.00
N ILE A 163 -8.00 14.37 3.52
CA ILE A 163 -8.56 15.19 2.44
C ILE A 163 -8.69 14.37 1.16
N LEU A 164 -7.63 13.66 0.75
CA LEU A 164 -7.63 12.84 -0.47
C LEU A 164 -8.66 11.71 -0.42
N LEU A 165 -8.74 10.97 0.70
CA LEU A 165 -9.75 9.93 0.90
C LEU A 165 -11.17 10.50 0.82
N THR A 166 -11.39 11.68 1.39
CA THR A 166 -12.68 12.37 1.33
C THR A 166 -13.02 12.81 -0.09
N ASP A 167 -12.03 13.31 -0.83
CA ASP A 167 -12.20 13.71 -2.22
C ASP A 167 -12.53 12.52 -3.13
N ILE A 168 -11.84 11.39 -3.00
CA ILE A 168 -12.16 10.16 -3.73
C ILE A 168 -13.60 9.75 -3.46
N ARG A 169 -14.01 9.69 -2.18
CA ARG A 169 -15.38 9.31 -1.82
C ARG A 169 -16.41 10.28 -2.39
N ARG A 170 -16.15 11.58 -2.37
CA ARG A 170 -17.09 12.60 -2.86
C ARG A 170 -17.19 12.63 -4.38
N LYS A 171 -16.06 12.51 -5.09
CA LYS A 171 -15.97 12.70 -6.54
C LYS A 171 -16.24 11.41 -7.31
N ARG A 172 -15.74 10.28 -6.80
CA ARG A 172 -15.69 9.00 -7.53
C ARG A 172 -16.75 8.01 -7.10
N ARG A 173 -17.29 8.12 -5.87
CA ARG A 173 -18.29 7.17 -5.41
C ARG A 173 -19.69 7.57 -5.85
N LYS A 174 -20.28 6.80 -6.77
CA LYS A 174 -21.61 7.10 -7.33
C LYS A 174 -22.52 5.86 -7.30
N PRO A 175 -23.84 6.03 -7.10
CA PRO A 175 -24.78 4.94 -7.24
C PRO A 175 -24.96 4.56 -8.72
N ARG A 176 -25.17 3.28 -9.02
CA ARG A 176 -25.40 2.80 -10.41
C ARG A 176 -26.68 3.35 -11.05
N ARG A 177 -27.70 3.63 -10.24
CA ARG A 177 -29.02 4.14 -10.66
C ARG A 177 -29.57 5.11 -9.61
N LYS A 178 -30.49 5.99 -10.02
CA LYS A 178 -31.21 6.93 -9.15
C LYS A 178 -32.19 6.26 -8.14
N ASN A 179 -32.46 4.95 -8.24
CA ASN A 179 -33.45 4.25 -7.42
C ASN A 179 -32.85 3.28 -6.36
N LYS A 180 -33.70 2.92 -5.39
CA LYS A 180 -33.44 2.49 -3.99
C LYS A 180 -32.44 1.35 -3.71
N ASP A 181 -32.10 0.48 -4.66
CA ASP A 181 -31.08 -0.56 -4.45
C ASP A 181 -29.69 -0.01 -4.74
N ARG A 182 -29.15 0.71 -3.75
CA ARG A 182 -27.94 1.54 -3.90
C ARG A 182 -26.64 0.74 -3.91
N THR A 183 -26.40 -0.04 -4.96
CA THR A 183 -25.04 -0.50 -5.29
C THR A 183 -24.21 0.72 -5.68
N HIS A 184 -23.13 0.97 -4.93
CA HIS A 184 -22.20 2.06 -5.18
C HIS A 184 -20.95 1.54 -5.88
N PHE A 185 -20.47 2.33 -6.83
CA PHE A 185 -19.26 2.09 -7.59
C PHE A 185 -18.26 3.19 -7.29
N PHE A 186 -16.98 2.88 -7.40
CA PHE A 186 -15.97 3.90 -7.64
C PHE A 186 -15.82 4.04 -9.16
N ILE A 187 -15.96 5.27 -9.66
CA ILE A 187 -15.93 5.58 -11.09
C ILE A 187 -14.71 6.44 -11.37
N ASP A 188 -13.83 5.97 -12.24
CA ASP A 188 -12.58 6.65 -12.62
C ASP A 188 -12.81 7.68 -13.74
N ASP A 189 -11.76 8.38 -14.18
CA ASP A 189 -11.82 9.39 -15.24
C ASP A 189 -12.09 8.83 -16.65
N ASP A 190 -11.92 7.52 -16.86
CA ASP A 190 -12.15 6.80 -18.13
C ASP A 190 -13.46 5.98 -18.09
N ASP A 191 -14.40 6.38 -17.22
CA ASP A 191 -15.73 5.78 -17.01
C ASP A 191 -15.69 4.27 -16.67
N LYS A 192 -14.59 3.80 -16.08
CA LYS A 192 -14.52 2.46 -15.50
C LYS A 192 -15.20 2.47 -14.15
N HIS A 193 -16.12 1.53 -13.98
CA HIS A 193 -16.92 1.32 -12.79
C HIS A 193 -16.37 0.13 -12.00
N PHE A 194 -15.84 0.42 -10.82
CA PHE A 194 -15.27 -0.57 -9.90
C PHE A 194 -16.30 -0.88 -8.81
N LEU A 195 -16.76 -2.14 -8.80
CA LEU A 195 -17.63 -2.67 -7.74
C LEU A 195 -16.86 -3.73 -6.96
N TYR A 196 -16.68 -3.50 -5.67
CA TYR A 196 -16.05 -4.51 -4.83
C TYR A 196 -16.91 -5.78 -4.75
N GLY A 197 -16.37 -6.87 -5.26
CA GLY A 197 -17.01 -8.18 -5.32
C GLY A 197 -17.27 -8.77 -3.93
N LYS A 198 -18.24 -9.68 -3.86
CA LYS A 198 -18.47 -10.50 -2.65
C LYS A 198 -17.89 -11.91 -2.80
N GLU A 199 -17.43 -12.24 -4.00
CA GLU A 199 -17.03 -13.57 -4.44
C GLU A 199 -15.54 -13.86 -4.22
N HIS A 200 -15.25 -15.12 -3.87
CA HIS A 200 -13.90 -15.68 -3.63
C HIS A 200 -13.57 -16.79 -4.64
N HIS A 201 -14.05 -16.64 -5.86
CA HIS A 201 -13.96 -17.68 -6.89
C HIS A 201 -12.69 -17.60 -7.74
N SER A 202 -11.82 -16.64 -7.46
CA SER A 202 -10.55 -16.42 -8.17
C SER A 202 -9.46 -16.02 -7.19
N GLN A 203 -8.21 -16.21 -7.60
CA GLN A 203 -7.02 -15.74 -6.89
C GLN A 203 -6.11 -15.05 -7.91
N PHE A 204 -5.40 -14.00 -7.50
CA PHE A 204 -4.31 -13.50 -8.33
C PHE A 204 -3.23 -14.59 -8.42
N GLN A 205 -2.63 -14.72 -9.60
CA GLN A 205 -1.61 -15.73 -9.83
C GLN A 205 -0.32 -15.39 -9.07
N THR A 206 0.39 -16.43 -8.65
CA THR A 206 1.70 -16.35 -7.99
C THR A 206 2.66 -17.37 -8.61
N GLY A 207 3.97 -17.12 -8.53
CA GLY A 207 4.97 -17.91 -9.24
C GLY A 207 5.10 -17.52 -10.71
N GLU A 208 6.11 -18.04 -11.40
CA GLU A 208 6.46 -17.66 -12.78
C GLU A 208 5.23 -17.62 -13.71
N PRO A 209 5.00 -16.51 -14.43
CA PRO A 209 5.89 -15.35 -14.64
C PRO A 209 5.78 -14.23 -13.59
N HIS A 210 5.01 -14.41 -12.51
CA HIS A 210 4.74 -13.37 -11.50
C HIS A 210 5.89 -13.21 -10.51
N THR A 211 6.31 -11.96 -10.31
CA THR A 211 7.37 -11.61 -9.37
C THR A 211 6.86 -11.61 -7.92
N LYS A 212 7.79 -11.51 -6.97
CA LYS A 212 7.45 -11.39 -5.53
C LYS A 212 6.74 -10.08 -5.23
N SER A 213 6.98 -9.03 -6.01
CA SER A 213 6.31 -7.74 -5.91
C SER A 213 4.85 -7.85 -6.36
N CYS A 214 4.51 -8.70 -7.33
CA CYS A 214 3.10 -8.99 -7.66
C CYS A 214 2.35 -9.61 -6.47
N ASP A 215 2.99 -10.56 -5.77
CA ASP A 215 2.43 -11.19 -4.57
C ASP A 215 2.34 -10.20 -3.39
N LEU A 216 3.38 -9.41 -3.16
CA LEU A 216 3.38 -8.36 -2.13
C LEU A 216 2.27 -7.33 -2.38
N ASN A 217 2.11 -6.82 -3.60
CA ASN A 217 1.06 -5.87 -3.95
C ASN A 217 -0.35 -6.47 -3.89
N GLY A 218 -0.48 -7.80 -3.97
CA GLY A 218 -1.76 -8.52 -3.85
C GLY A 218 -2.15 -8.81 -2.40
N ARG A 219 -1.17 -8.82 -1.49
CA ARG A 219 -1.38 -9.10 -0.06
C ARG A 219 -1.29 -7.89 0.84
N PHE A 220 -0.56 -6.86 0.41
CA PHE A 220 -0.29 -5.67 1.21
C PHE A 220 -0.74 -4.42 0.46
N ARG A 221 -1.21 -3.45 1.25
CA ARG A 221 -1.56 -2.12 0.80
C ARG A 221 -1.13 -1.12 1.85
N PHE A 222 -0.33 -0.15 1.42
CA PHE A 222 0.24 0.89 2.27
C PHE A 222 0.90 0.32 3.53
N GLY A 223 1.70 -0.74 3.36
CA GLY A 223 2.43 -1.40 4.43
C GLY A 223 1.59 -2.26 5.38
N ARG A 224 0.30 -2.46 5.13
CA ARG A 224 -0.56 -3.36 5.94
C ARG A 224 -1.07 -4.51 5.08
N LYS A 225 -1.08 -5.70 5.66
CA LYS A 225 -1.72 -6.88 5.06
C LYS A 225 -3.22 -6.64 4.93
N VAL A 226 -3.77 -6.88 3.76
CA VAL A 226 -5.22 -6.78 3.55
C VAL A 226 -5.93 -7.96 4.20
N ASP A 227 -7.13 -7.71 4.71
CA ASP A 227 -7.87 -8.74 5.46
C ASP A 227 -8.35 -9.87 4.53
N ASP A 228 -8.60 -9.55 3.25
CA ASP A 228 -9.13 -10.49 2.26
C ASP A 228 -8.47 -10.31 0.87
N PRO A 229 -7.29 -10.89 0.65
CA PRO A 229 -6.52 -10.70 -0.58
C PRO A 229 -7.11 -11.40 -1.80
N LEU A 230 -8.12 -12.27 -1.61
CA LEU A 230 -8.75 -13.02 -2.70
C LEU A 230 -9.96 -12.28 -3.31
N ARG A 231 -10.39 -11.18 -2.69
CA ARG A 231 -11.43 -10.34 -3.27
C ARG A 231 -10.87 -9.43 -4.35
N HIS A 232 -11.73 -9.13 -5.31
CA HIS A 232 -11.42 -8.28 -6.46
C HIS A 232 -12.56 -7.29 -6.70
N PHE A 233 -12.30 -6.34 -7.59
CA PHE A 233 -13.32 -5.47 -8.14
C PHE A 233 -13.86 -6.06 -9.43
N ASN A 234 -15.18 -6.08 -9.57
CA ASN A 234 -15.84 -6.24 -10.85
C ASN A 234 -15.77 -4.92 -11.59
N VAL A 235 -14.96 -4.87 -12.65
CA VAL A 235 -14.75 -3.67 -13.46
C VAL A 235 -15.58 -3.75 -14.72
N ASN A 236 -16.44 -2.76 -14.93
CA ASN A 236 -17.20 -2.61 -16.17
C ASN A 236 -17.22 -1.15 -16.65
N ARG A 237 -17.77 -0.87 -17.84
CA ARG A 237 -18.04 0.51 -18.30
C ARG A 237 -19.52 0.72 -18.57
N GLY A 238 -19.95 1.98 -18.45
CA GLY A 238 -21.27 2.44 -18.86
C GLY A 238 -22.39 2.22 -17.84
N SER A 239 -23.30 3.18 -17.77
CA SER A 239 -24.47 3.17 -16.90
C SER A 239 -25.67 2.53 -17.61
N GLY A 240 -25.79 1.19 -17.57
CA GLY A 240 -26.82 0.47 -18.34
C GLY A 240 -27.34 -0.83 -17.75
N ARG A 241 -28.35 -1.41 -18.41
CA ARG A 241 -28.87 -2.77 -18.12
C ARG A 241 -27.83 -3.84 -18.43
N ASN A 242 -27.02 -3.65 -19.48
CA ASN A 242 -25.98 -4.58 -19.93
C ASN A 242 -24.61 -3.86 -19.97
N PRO A 243 -23.98 -3.60 -18.80
CA PRO A 243 -22.64 -3.02 -18.79
C PRO A 243 -21.66 -4.00 -19.46
N SER A 244 -20.62 -3.45 -20.07
CA SER A 244 -19.56 -4.24 -20.69
C SER A 244 -18.24 -3.52 -20.57
N VAL A 245 -17.14 -4.23 -20.74
CA VAL A 245 -15.80 -3.69 -20.69
C VAL A 245 -14.99 -4.18 -21.87
N LYS A 246 -14.20 -3.26 -22.45
CA LYS A 246 -13.26 -3.50 -23.54
C LYS A 246 -12.15 -2.45 -23.50
N GLY A 247 -11.04 -2.73 -24.16
CA GLY A 247 -9.93 -1.79 -24.36
C GLY A 247 -8.65 -2.20 -23.63
N ALA A 248 -7.71 -1.27 -23.56
CA ALA A 248 -6.41 -1.45 -22.93
C ALA A 248 -6.49 -1.42 -21.40
N PHE A 249 -5.85 -2.39 -20.76
CA PHE A 249 -5.68 -2.48 -19.31
C PHE A 249 -4.23 -2.83 -18.98
N VAL A 250 -3.72 -2.33 -17.86
CA VAL A 250 -2.33 -2.57 -17.44
C VAL A 250 -2.32 -3.71 -16.43
N ASN A 251 -1.56 -4.77 -16.68
CA ASN A 251 -1.48 -5.88 -15.74
C ASN A 251 -0.48 -5.62 -14.59
N CYS A 252 -0.36 -6.59 -13.68
CA CYS A 252 0.57 -6.55 -12.54
C CYS A 252 2.07 -6.47 -12.91
N HIS A 253 2.43 -6.63 -14.19
CA HIS A 253 3.79 -6.47 -14.73
C HIS A 253 3.98 -5.15 -15.48
N ASN A 254 3.01 -4.25 -15.37
CA ASN A 254 2.99 -2.98 -16.11
C ASN A 254 2.90 -3.18 -17.64
N GLU A 255 2.42 -4.33 -18.10
CA GLU A 255 2.16 -4.61 -19.52
C GLU A 255 0.73 -4.21 -19.87
N THR A 256 0.56 -3.44 -20.94
CA THR A 256 -0.75 -3.16 -21.51
C THR A 256 -1.27 -4.37 -22.28
N ARG A 257 -2.47 -4.85 -21.92
CA ARG A 257 -3.19 -5.93 -22.61
C ARG A 257 -4.54 -5.43 -23.10
N GLU A 258 -4.89 -5.82 -24.32
CA GLU A 258 -6.20 -5.53 -24.91
C GLU A 258 -7.23 -6.56 -24.43
N VAL A 259 -8.32 -6.06 -23.85
CA VAL A 259 -9.46 -6.87 -23.43
C VAL A 259 -10.55 -6.76 -24.47
N THR A 260 -10.89 -7.90 -25.09
CA THR A 260 -12.08 -8.03 -25.94
C THR A 260 -13.36 -7.86 -25.13
N LYS A 261 -14.44 -7.43 -25.76
CA LYS A 261 -15.71 -7.12 -25.08
C LYS A 261 -16.21 -8.28 -24.21
N THR A 262 -16.27 -8.04 -22.89
CA THR A 262 -16.84 -8.95 -21.89
C THR A 262 -17.81 -8.19 -20.96
N SER A 263 -18.55 -8.89 -20.10
CA SER A 263 -19.48 -8.27 -19.15
C SER A 263 -18.78 -7.48 -18.04
N HIS A 264 -17.67 -8.01 -17.55
CA HIS A 264 -16.84 -7.41 -16.50
C HIS A 264 -15.45 -8.06 -16.51
N LEU A 265 -14.49 -7.38 -15.89
CA LEU A 265 -13.17 -7.92 -15.54
C LEU A 265 -13.09 -8.11 -14.03
N ASN A 266 -12.47 -9.20 -13.60
CA ASN A 266 -12.18 -9.47 -12.20
C ASN A 266 -10.79 -8.90 -11.86
N MET A 267 -10.75 -7.67 -11.36
CA MET A 267 -9.51 -6.95 -11.16
C MET A 267 -9.10 -6.93 -9.69
N PHE A 268 -7.97 -7.55 -9.40
CA PHE A 268 -7.38 -7.56 -8.07
C PHE A 268 -6.68 -6.23 -7.77
N MET A 269 -6.41 -5.98 -6.49
CA MET A 269 -5.73 -4.78 -6.03
C MET A 269 -4.30 -4.63 -6.60
N ASN A 270 -3.65 -5.73 -6.98
CA ASN A 270 -2.35 -5.73 -7.63
C ASN A 270 -2.42 -5.61 -9.16
N ASP A 271 -3.59 -5.26 -9.69
CA ASP A 271 -3.83 -5.06 -11.12
C ASP A 271 -3.77 -6.35 -11.96
N PHE A 272 -3.79 -7.54 -11.34
CA PHE A 272 -4.05 -8.79 -12.05
C PHE A 272 -5.53 -8.88 -12.45
N PHE A 273 -5.81 -9.32 -13.69
CA PHE A 273 -7.17 -9.53 -14.24
C PHE A 273 -7.17 -10.55 -15.39
#